data_AF-A0A2T3N2K7-F1
#
_entry.id   AF-A0A2T3N2K7-F1
#
_cell.length_a   1.000
_cell.length_b   1.000
_cell.length_c   1.000
_cell.angle_alpha   90.00
_cell.angle_beta   90.00
_cell.angle_gamma   90.00
#
_symmetry.space_group_name_H-M   'P 1'
#
loop_
_entity.id
_entity.type
_entity.pdbx_description
1 polymer ?
#
loop_
_entity_poly.entity_id
_entity_poly.type
_entity_poly.pdbx_seq_one_letter_code
_entity_poly.pdbx_strand_id
1 'polypeptide(L)'
;MVESDMRIILCCGGGFSTSILAKRMRAEAETRGLDCTVEAFAEIEMNDQMQNCDVCLIGPQISFYKDNLQKIACKYGTQVAVIPNMIYGMMKGDEALDQALSLISNEVNSD
;
A
#
# COMPACT_ATOMS: atom_id res chain seq x y z
N MET A 1 -7.96 -5.87 22.94
CA MET A 1 -7.96 -4.54 22.32
C MET A 1 -7.55 -4.82 20.88
N VAL A 2 -8.50 -4.84 19.94
CA VAL A 2 -8.21 -5.17 18.54
C VAL A 2 -8.08 -3.84 17.83
N GLU A 3 -6.86 -3.35 17.70
CA GLU A 3 -6.55 -2.15 16.94
C GLU A 3 -6.87 -2.46 15.48
N SER A 4 -7.93 -1.85 14.95
CA SER A 4 -8.28 -1.92 13.53
C SER A 4 -7.44 -0.87 12.79
N ASP A 5 -6.12 -0.97 12.90
CA ASP A 5 -5.20 -0.09 12.20
C ASP A 5 -4.99 -0.63 10.78
N MET A 6 -5.38 0.17 9.78
CA MET A 6 -5.28 -0.23 8.38
C MET A 6 -3.81 -0.34 8.00
N ARG A 7 -3.38 -1.52 7.54
CA ARG A 7 -1.97 -1.75 7.18
C ARG A 7 -1.76 -1.65 5.68
N ILE A 8 -1.01 -0.62 5.31
CA ILE A 8 -0.63 -0.32 3.93
C ILE A 8 0.85 -0.62 3.76
N ILE A 9 1.19 -1.51 2.84
CA ILE A 9 2.58 -1.84 2.51
C ILE A 9 2.94 -1.34 1.12
N LEU A 10 4.10 -0.70 1.01
CA LEU A 10 4.70 -0.27 -0.24
C LEU A 10 5.79 -1.25 -0.65
N CYS A 11 5.58 -1.93 -1.77
CA CYS A 11 6.57 -2.75 -2.43
C CYS A 11 7.37 -1.89 -3.40
N CYS A 12 8.63 -1.62 -3.07
CA CYS A 12 9.60 -1.06 -3.98
C CYS A 12 10.96 -1.59 -3.52
N GLY A 13 11.88 -1.90 -4.45
CA GLY A 13 13.10 -2.68 -4.18
C GLY A 13 14.14 -2.09 -3.20
N GLY A 14 13.74 -1.70 -1.97
CA GLY A 14 14.61 -1.26 -0.88
C GLY A 14 15.16 0.17 -0.97
N GLY A 15 14.58 1.04 -1.82
CA GLY A 15 15.14 2.37 -2.10
C GLY A 15 14.67 3.50 -1.17
N PHE A 16 15.54 4.51 -1.00
CA PHE A 16 15.32 5.74 -0.20
C PHE A 16 14.04 6.50 -0.59
N SER A 17 13.67 6.52 -1.88
CA SER A 17 12.47 7.22 -2.39
C SER A 17 11.17 6.69 -1.78
N THR A 18 11.09 5.40 -1.50
CA THR A 18 9.90 4.75 -0.93
C THR A 18 9.69 5.14 0.53
N SER A 19 10.77 5.25 1.30
CA SER A 19 10.70 5.69 2.70
C SER A 19 10.16 7.11 2.82
N ILE A 20 10.48 7.99 1.87
CA ILE A 20 9.93 9.35 1.85
C ILE A 20 8.43 9.32 1.57
N LEU A 21 7.99 8.56 0.55
CA LEU A 21 6.56 8.45 0.22
C LEU A 21 5.77 7.86 1.40
N ALA A 22 6.27 6.78 2.01
CA ALA A 22 5.65 6.18 3.19
C ALA A 22 5.52 7.19 4.34
N LYS A 23 6.57 7.98 4.61
CA LYS A 23 6.52 9.03 5.64
C LYS A 23 5.48 10.11 5.33
N ARG A 24 5.36 10.52 4.06
CA ARG A 24 4.35 11.50 3.61
C ARG A 24 2.93 10.94 3.77
N MET A 25 2.72 9.69 3.41
CA MET A 25 1.42 9.01 3.59
C MET A 25 1.04 8.96 5.08
N ARG A 26 1.95 8.58 5.98
CA ARG A 26 1.69 8.58 7.44
C ARG A 26 1.35 9.99 7.95
N ALA A 27 2.10 11.00 7.51
CA ALA A 27 1.84 12.38 7.93
C ALA A 27 0.46 12.87 7.47
N GLU A 28 0.04 12.51 6.25
CA GLU A 28 -1.30 12.81 5.76
C GLU A 28 -2.36 12.04 6.55
N ALA A 29 -2.15 10.75 6.81
CA ALA A 29 -3.07 9.94 7.60
C ALA A 29 -3.28 10.53 9.00
N GLU A 30 -2.21 10.92 9.69
CA GLU A 30 -2.25 11.60 10.98
C GLU A 30 -3.00 12.93 10.89
N THR A 31 -2.77 13.70 9.81
CA THR A 31 -3.49 14.96 9.55
C THR A 31 -4.99 14.72 9.33
N ARG A 32 -5.36 13.60 8.71
CA ARG A 32 -6.76 13.18 8.48
C ARG A 32 -7.39 12.47 9.68
N GLY A 33 -6.62 12.18 10.73
CA GLY A 33 -7.07 11.39 11.88
C GLY A 33 -7.40 9.93 11.54
N LEU A 34 -6.68 9.36 10.57
CA LEU A 34 -6.81 7.97 10.15
C LEU A 34 -5.78 7.09 10.86
N ASP A 35 -6.26 6.05 11.54
CA ASP A 35 -5.43 4.97 12.10
C ASP A 35 -4.99 4.03 10.96
N CYS A 36 -3.86 4.36 10.34
CA CYS A 36 -3.23 3.47 9.38
C CYS A 36 -1.70 3.47 9.51
N THR A 37 -1.13 2.27 9.37
CA THR A 37 0.31 2.04 9.35
C THR A 37 0.78 1.85 7.92
N VAL A 38 1.73 2.69 7.50
CA VAL A 38 2.28 2.64 6.14
C VAL A 38 3.73 2.18 6.17
N GLU A 39 4.05 0.97 5.71
CA GLU A 39 5.42 0.44 5.73
C GLU A 39 5.97 0.19 4.33
N ALA A 40 7.29 0.15 4.19
CA ALA A 40 7.94 -0.09 2.90
C ALA A 40 8.82 -1.33 2.99
N PHE A 41 8.58 -2.30 2.11
CA PHE A 41 9.26 -3.59 2.09
C PHE A 41 9.78 -3.93 0.69
N ALA A 42 10.77 -4.82 0.65
CA ALA A 42 11.26 -5.38 -0.60
C ALA A 42 10.31 -6.49 -1.10
N GLU A 43 10.33 -6.75 -2.40
CA GLU A 43 9.49 -7.78 -3.05
C GLU A 43 9.61 -9.17 -2.41
N ILE A 44 10.78 -9.51 -1.86
CA ILE A 44 11.04 -10.78 -1.19
C ILE A 44 10.31 -10.90 0.16
N GLU A 45 10.10 -9.79 0.85
CA GLU A 45 9.41 -9.73 2.16
C GLU A 45 7.89 -9.72 1.98
N MET A 46 7.40 -9.29 0.81
CA MET A 46 5.98 -9.12 0.54
C MET A 46 5.18 -10.40 0.76
N ASN A 47 5.73 -11.57 0.44
CA ASN A 47 5.00 -12.82 0.60
C ASN A 47 4.64 -13.12 2.08
N ASP A 48 5.49 -12.69 3.01
CA ASP A 48 5.24 -12.79 4.45
C ASP A 48 4.36 -11.63 4.93
N GLN A 49 4.63 -10.40 4.48
CA GLN A 49 3.88 -9.22 4.93
C GLN A 49 2.43 -9.17 4.40
N MET A 50 2.16 -9.79 3.24
CA MET A 50 0.82 -9.88 2.65
C MET A 50 -0.21 -10.58 3.56
N GLN A 51 0.22 -11.45 4.47
CA GLN A 51 -0.68 -12.13 5.38
C GLN A 51 -1.23 -11.20 6.49
N ASN A 52 -0.57 -10.06 6.68
CA ASN A 52 -0.76 -9.12 7.79
C ASN A 52 -1.06 -7.69 7.29
N CYS A 53 -1.50 -7.51 6.04
CA CYS A 53 -1.84 -6.20 5.49
C CYS A 53 -3.14 -6.21 4.70
N ASP A 54 -3.76 -5.03 4.62
CA ASP A 54 -5.01 -4.81 3.91
C ASP A 54 -4.76 -4.30 2.48
N VAL A 55 -3.73 -3.46 2.30
CA VAL A 55 -3.34 -2.93 0.99
C VAL A 55 -1.86 -3.11 0.73
N CYS A 56 -1.55 -3.61 -0.45
CA CYS A 56 -0.23 -3.57 -1.06
C CYS A 56 -0.21 -2.60 -2.24
N LEU A 57 0.58 -1.55 -2.11
CA LEU A 57 0.92 -0.65 -3.20
C LEU A 57 2.28 -1.00 -3.80
N ILE A 58 2.35 -1.11 -5.11
CA ILE A 58 3.56 -1.51 -5.85
C ILE A 58 4.12 -0.30 -6.58
N GLY A 59 5.42 -0.06 -6.43
CA GLY A 59 6.12 0.97 -7.19
C GLY A 59 6.07 0.70 -8.70
N PRO A 60 5.97 1.74 -9.53
CA PRO A 60 5.80 1.59 -10.98
C PRO A 60 6.95 0.83 -11.66
N GLN A 61 8.15 0.88 -11.07
CA GLN A 61 9.35 0.17 -11.54
C GLN A 61 9.19 -1.36 -11.56
N ILE A 62 8.40 -1.91 -10.63
CA ILE A 62 8.18 -3.36 -10.49
C ILE A 62 6.70 -3.72 -10.72
N SER A 63 5.99 -2.91 -11.50
CA SER A 63 4.57 -3.14 -11.83
C SER A 63 4.29 -4.50 -12.48
N PHE A 64 5.27 -5.09 -13.17
CA PHE A 64 5.19 -6.45 -13.71
C PHE A 64 5.01 -7.53 -12.62
N TYR A 65 5.49 -7.27 -11.39
CA TYR A 65 5.39 -8.19 -10.25
C TYR A 65 3.98 -8.20 -9.63
N LYS A 66 3.12 -7.25 -10.02
CA LYS A 66 1.73 -7.13 -9.54
C LYS A 66 0.95 -8.43 -9.70
N ASP A 67 1.04 -9.08 -10.86
CA ASP A 67 0.26 -10.29 -11.13
C ASP A 67 0.61 -11.42 -10.15
N ASN A 68 1.90 -11.53 -9.81
CA ASN A 68 2.38 -12.51 -8.84
C ASN A 68 1.90 -12.18 -7.41
N LEU A 69 2.03 -10.92 -7.00
CA LEU A 69 1.55 -10.45 -5.70
C LEU A 69 0.04 -10.55 -5.57
N GLN A 70 -0.73 -10.25 -6.61
CA GLN A 70 -2.18 -10.33 -6.61
C GLN A 70 -2.67 -11.77 -6.39
N LYS A 71 -1.98 -12.78 -6.92
CA LYS A 71 -2.29 -14.20 -6.66
C LYS A 71 -2.09 -14.59 -5.20
N ILE A 72 -1.10 -14.01 -4.53
CA ILE A 72 -0.82 -14.24 -3.11
C ILE A 72 -1.85 -13.50 -2.27
N ALA A 73 -2.03 -12.21 -2.55
CA ALA A 73 -2.93 -11.30 -1.86
C ALA A 73 -4.40 -11.76 -1.91
N CYS A 74 -4.84 -12.32 -3.05
CA CYS A 74 -6.18 -12.89 -3.20
C CYS A 74 -6.47 -14.02 -2.19
N LYS A 75 -5.44 -14.74 -1.72
CA LYS A 75 -5.62 -15.77 -0.67
C LYS A 75 -5.90 -15.17 0.71
N TYR A 76 -5.45 -13.95 0.94
CA TYR A 76 -5.56 -13.24 2.23
C TYR A 76 -6.65 -12.16 2.22
N GLY A 77 -7.23 -11.85 1.06
CA GLY A 77 -8.15 -10.73 0.90
C GLY A 77 -7.46 -9.37 0.87
N THR A 78 -6.16 -9.34 0.56
CA THR A 78 -5.39 -8.10 0.48
C THR A 78 -5.53 -7.49 -0.90
N GLN A 79 -5.68 -6.16 -0.96
CA GLN A 79 -5.81 -5.43 -2.21
C GLN A 79 -4.45 -5.03 -2.78
N VAL A 80 -4.25 -5.26 -4.08
CA VAL A 80 -2.96 -4.98 -4.74
C VAL A 80 -3.14 -3.97 -5.87
N ALA A 81 -2.44 -2.84 -5.77
CA ALA A 81 -2.44 -1.80 -6.80
C ALA A 81 -1.03 -1.30 -7.12
N VAL A 82 -0.88 -0.71 -8.31
CA VAL A 82 0.37 -0.07 -8.73
C VAL A 82 0.22 1.44 -8.53
N ILE A 83 1.21 2.06 -7.90
CA ILE A 83 1.30 3.50 -7.75
C ILE A 83 1.69 4.09 -9.11
N PRO A 84 0.90 5.04 -9.65
CA PRO A 84 1.26 5.67 -10.92
C PRO A 84 2.56 6.46 -10.78
N ASN A 85 3.36 6.47 -11.84
CA ASN A 85 4.65 7.16 -11.92
C ASN A 85 4.56 8.65 -11.51
N MET A 86 3.43 9.30 -11.78
CA MET A 86 3.22 10.70 -11.42
C MET A 86 3.16 10.90 -9.89
N ILE A 87 2.37 10.08 -9.19
CA ILE A 87 2.25 10.12 -7.72
C ILE A 87 3.60 9.76 -7.08
N TYR A 88 4.23 8.68 -7.55
CA TYR A 88 5.52 8.22 -7.02
C TYR A 88 6.65 9.23 -7.25
N GLY A 89 6.74 9.77 -8.48
CA GLY A 89 7.77 10.75 -8.86
C GLY A 89 7.59 12.11 -8.18
N MET A 90 6.35 12.53 -7.94
CA MET A 90 6.04 13.76 -7.20
C MET A 90 5.98 13.56 -5.68
N MET A 91 6.18 12.33 -5.19
CA MET A 91 6.08 11.96 -3.78
C MET A 91 4.78 12.41 -3.10
N LYS A 92 3.65 12.31 -3.83
CA LYS A 92 2.33 12.70 -3.34
C LYS A 92 1.77 11.66 -2.39
N GLY A 93 2.11 11.79 -1.10
CA GLY A 93 1.62 10.88 -0.06
C GLY A 93 0.10 10.94 0.13
N ASP A 94 -0.52 12.08 -0.15
CA ASP A 94 -1.96 12.26 -0.07
C ASP A 94 -2.70 11.42 -1.13
N GLU A 95 -2.32 11.53 -2.40
CA GLU A 95 -2.93 10.74 -3.46
C GLU A 95 -2.62 9.25 -3.32
N ALA A 96 -1.41 8.88 -2.85
CA ALA A 96 -1.05 7.49 -2.60
C ALA A 96 -1.90 6.87 -1.47
N LEU A 97 -2.16 7.64 -0.42
CA LEU A 97 -3.05 7.23 0.68
C LEU A 97 -4.49 7.12 0.20
N ASP A 98 -4.98 8.11 -0.55
CA ASP A 98 -6.34 8.10 -1.11
C ASP A 98 -6.57 6.89 -2.01
N GLN A 99 -5.58 6.54 -2.84
CA GLN A 99 -5.61 5.33 -3.65
C GLN A 99 -5.71 4.05 -2.80
N ALA A 100 -4.96 3.95 -1.70
CA ALA A 100 -5.06 2.81 -0.79
C ALA A 100 -6.44 2.71 -0.13
N LEU A 101 -6.94 3.83 0.39
CA LEU A 101 -8.27 3.90 1.04
C LEU A 101 -9.40 3.55 0.07
N SER A 102 -9.28 3.99 -1.19
CA SER A 102 -10.24 3.68 -2.25
C SER A 102 -10.33 2.18 -2.53
N LEU A 103 -9.20 1.47 -2.51
CA LEU A 103 -9.16 0.01 -2.75
C LEU A 103 -9.92 -0.78 -1.67
N ILE A 104 -9.82 -0.35 -0.42
CA ILE A 104 -10.53 -0.98 0.71
C ILE A 104 -12.01 -0.62 0.69
N SER A 105 -12.34 0.65 0.42
CA SER A 105 -13.74 1.09 0.37
C SER A 105 -14.53 0.42 -0.75
N ASN A 106 -13.87 0.01 -1.84
CA ASN A 106 -14.53 -0.59 -2.99
C ASN A 106 -14.94 -2.06 -2.79
N GLU A 107 -14.50 -2.73 -1.71
CA GLU A 107 -14.95 -4.09 -1.40
C GLU A 107 -16.30 -4.13 -0.64
N VAL A 108 -16.84 -2.98 -0.24
CA VAL A 108 -18.12 -2.88 0.51
C VAL A 108 -19.35 -2.76 -0.41
N ASN A 109 -19.21 -2.80 -1.75
CA ASN A 109 -20.35 -2.63 -2.67
C ASN A 109 -20.40 -3.67 -3.80
N SER A 110 -20.43 -4.96 -3.47
CA SER A 110 -21.11 -5.96 -4.31
C SER A 110 -22.25 -6.59 -3.51
N ASP A 111 -23.41 -5.95 -3.62
CA ASP A 111 -24.73 -6.58 -3.46
C ASP A 111 -25.08 -7.32 -4.77
#